data_AF-A0A656Z700-F1
#
_entry.id   AF-A0A656Z700-F1
#
_cell.length_a   1.000
_cell.length_b   1.000
_cell.length_c   1.000
_cell.angle_alpha   90.00
_cell.angle_beta   90.00
_cell.angle_gamma   90.00
#
_symmetry.space_group_name_H-M   'P 1'
#
loop_
_entity.id
_entity.type
_entity.pdbx_description
1 polymer ?
#
loop_
_entity_poly.entity_id
_entity_poly.type
_entity_poly.pdbx_seq_one_letter_code
_entity_poly.pdbx_strand_id
1 'polypeptide(L)'
;MKSAIITLQRDAPAKPRLAEPCNGCGVCCAARLCPAALLLLRPRHAPCPALEWQPEPQRRYVCGLLRQPRHYLGWLPRWLEQPLRHRLHRSIAAGQGCDCTIEVE
;
A
#
# COMPACT_ATOMS: atom_id res chain seq x y z
N MET A 1 -6.70 19.05 16.22
CA MET A 1 -6.79 17.80 15.41
C MET A 1 -6.30 18.12 14.00
N LYS A 2 -5.50 17.25 13.38
CA LYS A 2 -5.02 17.46 12.00
C LYS A 2 -5.85 16.58 11.08
N SER A 3 -6.56 17.19 10.14
CA SER A 3 -7.34 16.49 9.11
C SER A 3 -6.66 16.69 7.77
N ALA A 4 -6.72 15.67 6.91
CA ALA A 4 -6.18 15.73 5.56
C ALA A 4 -7.20 15.11 4.59
N ILE A 5 -7.33 15.70 3.41
CA ILE A 5 -8.21 15.18 2.37
C ILE A 5 -7.41 14.16 1.56
N ILE A 6 -7.95 12.95 1.42
CA ILE A 6 -7.42 11.90 0.55
C ILE A 6 -8.45 11.56 -0.52
N THR A 7 -7.99 11.28 -1.73
CA THR A 7 -8.85 10.85 -2.84
C THR A 7 -8.69 9.34 -3.03
N LEU A 8 -9.79 8.61 -2.87
CA LEU A 8 -9.87 7.17 -3.11
C LEU A 8 -10.97 6.88 -4.13
N GLN A 9 -10.85 5.71 -4.78
CA GLN A 9 -11.88 5.22 -5.69
C GLN A 9 -13.14 4.89 -4.91
N ARG A 10 -14.30 5.26 -5.46
CA ARG A 10 -15.61 5.07 -4.81
C ARG A 10 -15.90 3.61 -4.51
N ASP A 11 -15.47 2.71 -5.39
CA ASP A 11 -15.70 1.28 -5.27
C ASP A 11 -14.68 0.58 -4.34
N ALA A 12 -13.75 1.32 -3.74
CA ALA A 12 -12.78 0.75 -2.81
C ALA A 12 -13.50 0.18 -1.58
N PRO A 13 -13.02 -0.94 -1.01
CA PRO A 13 -13.63 -1.50 0.17
C PRO A 13 -13.47 -0.53 1.35
N ALA A 14 -14.46 -0.51 2.24
CA ALA A 14 -14.40 0.28 3.46
C ALA A 14 -13.15 -0.09 4.28
N LYS A 15 -12.65 0.88 5.05
CA LYS A 15 -11.53 0.64 5.95
C LYS A 15 -11.89 -0.51 6.92
N PRO A 16 -11.06 -1.57 7.00
CA PRO A 16 -11.32 -2.66 7.93
C PRO A 16 -11.18 -2.17 9.37
N ARG A 17 -11.74 -2.92 10.32
CA ARG A 17 -11.58 -2.60 11.74
C ARG A 17 -10.12 -2.77 12.15
N LEU A 18 -9.77 -2.21 13.30
CA LEU A 18 -8.44 -2.41 13.88
C LEU A 18 -8.19 -3.91 14.07
N ALA A 19 -6.97 -4.35 13.78
CA ALA A 19 -6.53 -5.75 13.77
C ALA A 19 -7.15 -6.68 12.70
N GLU A 20 -8.17 -6.25 11.95
CA GLU A 20 -8.67 -7.04 10.80
C GLU A 20 -7.66 -7.05 9.64
N PRO A 21 -7.62 -8.11 8.83
CA PRO A 21 -6.67 -8.20 7.73
C PRO A 21 -6.86 -7.07 6.72
N CYS A 22 -5.74 -6.57 6.18
CA CYS A 22 -5.78 -5.53 5.15
C CYS A 22 -6.55 -6.01 3.91
N ASN A 23 -7.68 -5.35 3.62
CA ASN A 23 -8.55 -5.64 2.48
C ASN A 23 -8.19 -4.84 1.21
N GLY A 24 -7.23 -3.92 1.29
CA GLY A 24 -6.88 -3.02 0.19
C GLY A 24 -7.78 -1.78 0.08
N CYS A 25 -8.28 -1.23 1.20
CA CYS A 25 -9.03 0.03 1.22
C CYS A 25 -8.25 1.26 0.72
N GLY A 26 -6.91 1.24 0.80
CA GLY A 26 -6.05 2.34 0.33
C GLY A 26 -5.90 3.53 1.29
N VAL A 27 -6.67 3.61 2.39
CA VAL A 27 -6.66 4.75 3.34
C VAL A 27 -5.27 5.03 3.91
N CYS A 28 -4.60 4.02 4.49
CA CYS A 28 -3.27 4.22 5.08
C CYS A 28 -2.21 4.57 4.03
N CYS A 29 -2.26 3.94 2.85
CA CYS A 29 -1.32 4.15 1.75
C CYS A 29 -1.47 5.52 1.07
N ALA A 30 -2.69 6.08 1.07
CA ALA A 30 -2.96 7.41 0.55
C ALA A 30 -2.61 8.51 1.57
N ALA A 31 -2.82 8.24 2.86
CA ALA A 31 -2.53 9.20 3.94
C ALA A 31 -1.04 9.23 4.34
N ARG A 32 -0.31 8.12 4.23
CA ARG A 32 1.08 8.00 4.68
C ARG A 32 1.89 7.03 3.82
N LEU A 33 3.19 7.32 3.75
CA LEU A 33 4.20 6.45 3.16
C LEU A 33 4.65 5.37 4.16
N CYS A 34 4.67 4.11 3.74
CA CYS A 34 5.23 3.03 4.55
C CYS A 34 6.78 3.07 4.53
N PRO A 35 7.46 2.44 5.51
CA PRO A 35 8.93 2.40 5.54
C PRO A 35 9.55 1.85 4.24
N ALA A 36 8.89 0.87 3.63
CA ALA A 36 9.33 0.31 2.35
C ALA A 36 9.27 1.33 1.21
N ALA A 37 8.20 2.13 1.12
CA ALA A 37 8.09 3.18 0.11
C ALA A 37 9.17 4.25 0.29
N LEU A 38 9.40 4.69 1.54
CA LEU A 38 10.46 5.65 1.86
C LEU A 38 11.85 5.12 1.48
N LEU A 39 12.13 3.85 1.79
CA LEU A 39 13.44 3.24 1.53
C LEU A 39 13.70 3.00 0.04
N LEU A 40 12.70 2.49 -0.69
CA LEU A 40 12.87 1.96 -2.03
C LEU A 40 12.43 2.94 -3.13
N LEU A 41 11.37 3.70 -2.90
CA LEU A 41 10.80 4.63 -3.88
C LEU A 41 11.19 6.08 -3.58
N ARG A 42 11.61 6.37 -2.34
CA ARG A 42 12.00 7.70 -1.84
C ARG A 42 11.02 8.84 -2.21
N PRO A 43 9.68 8.65 -2.10
CA PRO A 43 8.74 9.73 -2.37
C PRO A 43 8.84 10.78 -1.25
N ARG A 44 8.59 12.04 -1.61
CA ARG A 44 8.59 13.16 -0.65
C ARG A 44 7.28 13.29 0.13
N HIS A 45 6.16 12.89 -0.48
CA HIS A 45 4.81 13.05 0.09
C HIS A 45 3.92 11.85 -0.28
N ALA A 46 2.83 11.67 0.47
CA ALA A 46 1.76 10.73 0.13
C ALA A 46 0.80 11.36 -0.91
N PRO A 47 0.06 10.57 -1.72
CA PRO A 47 -0.07 9.11 -1.69
C PRO A 47 1.19 8.37 -2.16
N CYS A 48 1.31 7.09 -1.77
CA CYS A 48 2.42 6.24 -2.24
C CYS A 48 2.39 6.09 -3.78
N PRO A 49 3.52 6.27 -4.49
CA PRO A 49 3.58 6.12 -5.94
C PRO A 49 3.34 4.67 -6.41
N ALA A 50 3.50 3.70 -5.52
CA ALA A 50 3.18 2.29 -5.77
C ALA A 50 1.77 1.91 -5.30
N LEU A 51 0.87 2.86 -5.04
CA LEU A 51 -0.53 2.59 -4.76
C LEU A 51 -1.28 2.42 -6.09
N GLU A 52 -1.57 1.17 -6.46
CA GLU A 52 -2.28 0.85 -7.70
C GLU A 52 -3.73 0.46 -7.41
N TRP A 53 -4.65 0.98 -8.22
CA TRP A 53 -6.05 0.55 -8.21
C TRP A 53 -6.21 -0.71 -9.04
N GLN A 54 -6.79 -1.77 -8.47
CA GLN A 54 -7.28 -2.91 -9.25
C GLN A 54 -8.79 -2.75 -9.49
N PRO A 55 -9.21 -2.59 -10.76
CA PRO A 55 -10.62 -2.57 -11.12
C PRO A 55 -11.25 -3.97 -10.98
N GLU A 56 -12.40 -4.19 -11.61
CA GLU A 56 -13.08 -5.49 -11.57
C GLU A 56 -12.16 -6.69 -11.88
N PRO A 57 -12.39 -7.84 -11.20
CA PRO A 57 -13.47 -8.09 -10.25
C PRO A 57 -13.10 -7.77 -8.79
N GLN A 58 -11.87 -7.37 -8.48
CA GLN A 58 -11.44 -7.19 -7.08
C GLN A 58 -11.77 -5.82 -6.48
N ARG A 59 -11.83 -4.75 -7.28
CA ARG A 59 -12.17 -3.38 -6.82
C ARG A 59 -11.41 -2.97 -5.56
N ARG A 60 -10.08 -3.12 -5.56
CA ARG A 60 -9.25 -2.84 -4.37
C ARG A 60 -7.91 -2.25 -4.73
N TYR A 61 -7.31 -1.55 -3.78
CA TYR A 61 -5.94 -1.10 -3.92
C TYR A 61 -4.95 -2.22 -3.63
N VAL A 62 -3.85 -2.22 -4.39
CA VAL A 62 -2.69 -3.06 -4.15
C VAL A 62 -1.41 -2.27 -4.12
N CYS A 63 -0.41 -2.83 -3.45
CA CYS A 63 0.94 -2.30 -3.52
C CYS A 63 1.62 -2.82 -4.80
N GLY A 64 1.84 -1.92 -5.75
CA GLY A 64 2.61 -2.16 -6.96
C GLY A 64 4.01 -2.67 -6.69
N LEU A 65 4.62 -2.24 -5.58
CA LEU A 65 5.92 -2.73 -5.13
C LEU A 65 5.89 -4.21 -4.74
N LEU A 66 4.75 -4.73 -4.27
CA LEU A 66 4.56 -6.16 -3.98
C LEU A 66 4.20 -6.97 -5.23
N ARG A 67 3.47 -6.36 -6.18
CA ARG A 67 3.06 -7.04 -7.42
C ARG A 67 4.15 -7.10 -8.46
N GLN A 68 4.83 -5.99 -8.69
CA GLN A 68 5.80 -5.78 -9.76
C GLN A 68 6.98 -4.94 -9.23
N PRO A 69 7.78 -5.43 -8.28
CA PRO A 69 8.88 -4.68 -7.70
C PRO A 69 9.87 -4.17 -8.76
N ARG A 70 10.07 -4.92 -9.85
CA ARG A 70 10.96 -4.54 -10.96
C ARG A 70 10.45 -3.37 -11.79
N HIS A 71 9.14 -3.15 -11.85
CA HIS A 71 8.57 -1.98 -12.54
C HIS A 71 8.98 -0.69 -11.82
N TYR A 72 8.96 -0.73 -10.49
CA TYR A 72 9.32 0.41 -9.64
C TYR A 72 10.83 0.51 -9.34
N LEU A 73 11.53 -0.63 -9.31
CA LEU A 73 12.96 -0.75 -9.08
C LEU A 73 13.63 -1.25 -10.35
N GLY A 74 13.81 -0.37 -11.33
CA GLY A 74 14.34 -0.74 -12.66
C GLY A 74 15.75 -1.36 -12.63
N TRP A 75 16.51 -1.15 -11.56
CA TRP A 75 17.83 -1.75 -11.33
C TRP A 75 17.77 -3.13 -10.68
N LEU A 76 16.59 -3.61 -10.27
CA LEU A 76 16.47 -4.83 -9.48
C LEU A 76 16.70 -6.09 -10.34
N PRO A 77 17.71 -6.92 -10.02
CA PRO A 77 17.94 -8.16 -10.73
C PRO A 77 16.82 -9.17 -10.50
N ARG A 78 16.48 -9.96 -11.54
CA ARG A 78 15.38 -10.94 -11.54
C ARG A 78 15.42 -11.92 -10.38
N TRP A 79 16.60 -12.36 -9.98
CA TRP A 79 16.78 -13.34 -8.91
C TRP A 79 16.47 -12.76 -7.52
N LEU A 80 16.47 -11.43 -7.35
CA LEU A 80 16.20 -10.76 -6.08
C LEU A 80 14.72 -10.35 -5.92
N GLU A 81 13.90 -10.53 -6.96
CA GLU A 81 12.48 -10.16 -6.96
C GLU A 81 11.67 -10.91 -5.89
N GLN A 82 11.76 -12.23 -5.87
CA GLN A 82 11.05 -13.09 -4.91
C GLN A 82 11.44 -12.83 -3.45
N PRO A 83 12.73 -12.82 -3.07
CA PRO A 83 13.12 -12.54 -1.69
C PRO A 83 12.75 -11.12 -1.25
N LEU A 84 12.86 -10.13 -2.16
CA LEU A 84 12.44 -8.77 -1.85
C LEU A 84 10.93 -8.70 -1.62
N ARG A 85 10.12 -9.33 -2.48
CA ARG A 85 8.66 -9.40 -2.30
C ARG A 85 8.28 -10.00 -0.96
N HIS A 86 8.93 -11.10 -0.55
CA HIS A 86 8.66 -11.71 0.75
C HIS A 86 9.04 -10.80 1.93
N ARG A 87 10.22 -10.16 1.85
CA ARG A 87 10.67 -9.17 2.85
C ARG A 87 9.71 -7.99 2.95
N LEU A 88 9.23 -7.48 1.82
CA LEU A 88 8.27 -6.39 1.75
C LEU A 88 6.92 -6.77 2.33
N HIS A 89 6.41 -7.96 1.99
CA HIS A 89 5.15 -8.46 2.52
C HIS A 89 5.20 -8.55 4.05
N ARG A 90 6.32 -9.04 4.59
CA ARG A 90 6.54 -9.12 6.04
C ARG A 90 6.71 -7.74 6.68
N SER A 91 7.42 -6.83 6.02
CA SER A 91 7.70 -5.48 6.53
C SER A 91 6.47 -4.58 6.57
N ILE A 92 5.61 -4.67 5.54
CA ILE A 92 4.38 -3.87 5.46
C ILE A 92 3.24 -4.51 6.25
N ALA A 93 3.41 -5.76 6.72
CA ALA A 93 2.36 -6.56 7.35
C ALA A 93 1.05 -6.62 6.53
N ALA A 94 1.15 -6.46 5.21
CA ALA A 94 0.01 -6.48 4.31
C ALA A 94 -0.75 -7.80 4.47
N GLY A 95 -2.01 -7.72 4.91
CA GLY A 95 -2.87 -8.88 5.12
C GLY A 95 -2.77 -9.55 6.50
N GLN A 96 -1.94 -9.03 7.43
CA GLN A 96 -1.86 -9.59 8.79
C GLN A 96 -2.79 -8.87 9.79
N GLY A 97 -2.86 -7.54 9.74
CA GLY A 97 -3.77 -6.77 10.58
C GLY A 97 -3.70 -5.27 10.29
N CYS A 98 -4.82 -4.56 10.45
CA CYS A 98 -4.89 -3.12 10.30
C CYS A 98 -4.42 -2.44 11.59
N ASP A 99 -3.33 -1.70 11.52
CA ASP A 99 -2.80 -0.83 12.58
C ASP A 99 -3.20 0.65 12.40
N CYS A 100 -4.00 0.93 11.37
CA CYS A 100 -4.37 2.29 11.00
C CYS A 100 -5.47 2.82 11.92
N THR A 101 -5.14 3.83 12.73
CA THR A 101 -6.08 4.55 13.61
C THR A 101 -6.78 5.73 12.92
N ILE A 102 -6.60 5.91 11.61
CA ILE A 102 -7.27 6.98 10.86
C ILE A 102 -8.76 6.70 10.81
N GLU A 103 -9.56 7.67 11.22
CA GLU A 103 -11.00 7.71 11.05
C GLU A 103 -11.32 8.42 9.73
N VAL A 104 -12.25 7.84 8.96
CA VAL A 104 -12.70 8.38 7.67
C VAL A 104 -14.12 8.85 7.88
N GLU A 105 -14.34 10.14 7.67
CA GLU A 105 -15.65 10.82 7.71
C GLU A 105 -16.15 11.10 6.30
#